data_AF-W7QI01-F1
#
_entry.id   AF-W7QI01-F1
#
_cell.length_a   1.000
_cell.length_b   1.000
_cell.length_c   1.000
_cell.angle_alpha   90.00
_cell.angle_beta   90.00
_cell.angle_gamma   90.00
#
_symmetry.space_group_name_H-M   'P 1'
#
loop_
_entity.id
_entity.type
_entity.pdbx_description
1 polymer ?
#
loop_
_entity_poly.entity_id
_entity_poly.type
_entity_poly.pdbx_seq_one_letter_code
_entity_poly.pdbx_strand_id
1 'polypeptide(L)'
;MKYKDLRDFIAALEAQGELVRVSAEVDPYLEITEICDRTLRAGGPALLFENVKGHTMPLLGNLFGTPHRVALGMGQDSVEALREVGKLLAFLKEPDPPKGMRDAWDKLPIFKQVMSMGPKTVRSAPVQALEYEGDDVDLGRLPIQHCWPGDVAPLVTWPLVVTRGPHKKRQNLGIYRQQKLSRNRLIMRWLSHRGGALDFQEFQQTNPGEPFPVAVALGADPATILGAVTPVPDSLSEYAFAGLLRGSRTELVKCGHADLQVPASAEIILEGFIYPDDTAPEGPYGDHTGYYNEVDEFPVFTVTRMTMRKDAIYHSTYTGRPPDEPAILGVALNEVFVPILRKQFPEITDFYLPPEAVPIAWRW
;
A
#
# COMPACT_ATOMS: atom_id res chain seq x y z
N MET A 1 -9.34 17.13 -8.89
CA MET A 1 -7.91 17.44 -8.64
C MET A 1 -7.22 16.11 -8.41
N LYS A 2 -6.06 15.81 -9.00
CA LYS A 2 -5.41 14.49 -8.82
C LYS A 2 -4.12 14.66 -8.00
N TYR A 3 -4.12 14.12 -6.79
CA TYR A 3 -3.08 14.30 -5.77
C TYR A 3 -1.72 13.79 -6.28
N LYS A 4 -0.65 14.59 -6.12
CA LYS A 4 0.68 14.19 -6.60
C LYS A 4 1.41 13.31 -5.60
N ASP A 5 1.24 13.60 -4.32
CA ASP A 5 1.84 12.89 -3.20
C ASP A 5 0.87 12.74 -2.01
N LEU A 6 1.33 12.10 -0.94
CA LEU A 6 0.57 11.93 0.28
C LEU A 6 0.24 13.27 0.96
N ARG A 7 1.14 14.25 0.89
CA ARG A 7 0.97 15.54 1.57
C ARG A 7 -0.11 16.39 0.91
N ASP A 8 -0.17 16.39 -0.42
CA ASP A 8 -1.27 16.98 -1.19
C ASP A 8 -2.62 16.36 -0.78
N PHE A 9 -2.65 15.04 -0.56
CA PHE A 9 -3.87 14.34 -0.16
C PHE A 9 -4.27 14.69 1.28
N ILE A 10 -3.33 14.70 2.24
CA ILE A 10 -3.54 15.14 3.62
C ILE A 10 -4.13 16.56 3.65
N ALA A 11 -3.54 17.50 2.90
CA ALA A 11 -4.00 18.88 2.85
C ALA A 11 -5.43 19.00 2.27
N ALA A 12 -5.75 18.18 1.26
CA ALA A 12 -7.08 18.16 0.68
C ALA A 12 -8.14 17.54 1.60
N LEU A 13 -7.80 16.50 2.36
CA LEU A 13 -8.68 15.93 3.38
C LEU A 13 -8.93 16.93 4.51
N GLU A 14 -7.88 17.61 4.98
CA GLU A 14 -7.98 18.65 6.01
C GLU A 14 -8.90 19.80 5.56
N ALA A 15 -8.75 20.27 4.32
CA ALA A 15 -9.61 21.31 3.75
C ALA A 15 -11.09 20.89 3.63
N GLN A 16 -11.38 19.59 3.57
CA GLN A 16 -12.73 19.03 3.50
C GLN A 16 -13.29 18.60 4.87
N GLY A 17 -12.53 18.77 5.96
CA GLY A 17 -12.91 18.28 7.29
C GLY A 17 -12.80 16.76 7.45
N GLU A 18 -12.14 16.08 6.51
CA GLU A 18 -11.92 14.63 6.47
C GLU A 18 -10.60 14.21 7.14
N LEU A 19 -9.85 15.16 7.71
CA LEU A 19 -8.65 14.92 8.50
C LEU A 19 -8.62 15.81 9.75
N VAL A 20 -8.22 15.23 10.87
CA VAL A 20 -7.98 15.93 12.14
C VAL A 20 -6.53 15.76 12.56
N ARG A 21 -5.90 16.88 12.95
CA ARG A 21 -4.58 16.89 13.61
C ARG A 21 -4.75 16.70 15.10
N VAL A 22 -4.03 15.73 15.66
CA VAL A 22 -4.02 15.41 17.09
C VAL A 22 -2.71 15.92 17.67
N SER A 23 -2.78 17.01 18.44
CA SER A 23 -1.62 17.65 19.06
C SER A 23 -1.30 17.15 20.48
N ALA A 24 -2.26 16.44 21.10
CA ALA A 24 -2.01 15.74 22.36
C ALA A 24 -0.91 14.68 22.17
N GLU A 25 -0.10 14.45 23.20
CA GLU A 25 0.85 13.34 23.19
C GLU A 25 0.09 12.01 23.20
N VAL A 26 0.38 11.12 22.25
CA VAL A 26 -0.23 9.79 22.15
C VAL A 26 0.84 8.72 21.99
N ASP A 27 0.70 7.61 22.70
CA ASP A 27 1.64 6.49 22.67
C ASP A 27 1.42 5.59 21.43
N PRO A 28 2.45 5.28 20.62
CA PRO A 28 2.32 4.31 19.53
C PRO A 28 2.11 2.87 20.03
N TYR A 29 2.31 2.64 21.34
CA TYR A 29 1.91 1.41 22.01
C TYR A 29 0.42 1.48 22.40
N LEU A 30 -0.43 0.81 21.61
CA LEU A 30 -1.86 0.61 21.81
C LEU A 30 -2.76 1.86 21.66
N GLU A 31 -2.35 3.03 22.17
CA GLU A 31 -3.23 4.21 22.25
C GLU A 31 -3.65 4.75 20.87
N ILE A 32 -2.70 4.86 19.93
CA ILE A 32 -3.01 5.28 18.55
C ILE A 32 -4.01 4.32 17.90
N THR A 33 -3.88 3.01 18.14
CA THR A 33 -4.80 2.00 17.61
C THR A 33 -6.20 2.16 18.20
N GLU A 34 -6.33 2.37 19.51
CA GLU A 34 -7.62 2.61 20.16
C GLU A 34 -8.33 3.87 19.63
N ILE A 35 -7.58 4.95 19.43
CA ILE A 35 -8.14 6.20 18.88
C ILE A 35 -8.57 5.99 17.44
N CYS A 36 -7.75 5.34 16.61
CA CYS A 36 -8.11 5.01 15.23
C CYS A 36 -9.35 4.11 15.17
N ASP A 37 -9.46 3.10 16.04
CA ASP A 37 -10.59 2.16 16.06
C ASP A 37 -11.91 2.84 16.42
N ARG A 38 -11.94 3.64 17.49
CA ARG A 38 -13.14 4.41 17.83
C ARG A 38 -13.53 5.38 16.73
N THR A 39 -12.53 6.03 16.11
CA THR A 39 -12.76 6.98 15.03
C THR A 39 -13.34 6.29 13.80
N LEU A 40 -12.79 5.15 13.39
CA LEU A 40 -13.28 4.36 12.26
C LEU A 40 -14.71 3.86 12.52
N ARG A 41 -14.99 3.29 13.69
CA ARG A 41 -16.34 2.80 14.05
C ARG A 41 -17.39 3.91 14.05
N ALA A 42 -16.98 5.14 14.35
CA ALA A 42 -17.83 6.32 14.29
C ALA A 42 -17.94 6.95 12.89
N GLY A 43 -17.28 6.39 11.86
CA GLY A 43 -17.20 6.98 10.52
C GLY A 43 -16.40 8.29 10.47
N GLY A 44 -15.46 8.47 11.39
CA GLY A 44 -14.71 9.69 11.59
C GLY A 44 -13.58 9.92 10.57
N PRO A 45 -12.84 11.04 10.73
CA PRO A 45 -11.82 11.50 9.79
C PRO A 45 -10.54 10.64 9.84
N ALA A 46 -9.64 10.87 8.89
CA ALA A 46 -8.24 10.48 9.01
C ALA A 46 -7.59 11.24 10.17
N LEU A 47 -6.55 10.66 10.78
CA LEU A 47 -5.91 11.22 11.96
C LEU A 47 -4.42 11.42 11.70
N LEU A 48 -3.94 12.65 11.91
CA LEU A 48 -2.52 12.97 11.90
C LEU A 48 -2.07 13.30 13.33
N PHE A 49 -1.39 12.34 13.96
CA PHE A 49 -0.81 12.49 15.28
C PHE A 49 0.51 13.23 15.18
N GLU A 50 0.54 14.47 15.65
CA GLU A 50 1.71 15.35 15.52
C GLU A 50 2.70 15.20 16.68
N ASN A 51 2.22 14.69 17.82
CA ASN A 51 3.02 14.46 19.02
C ASN A 51 2.96 12.98 19.42
N VAL A 52 3.83 12.17 18.83
CA VAL A 52 3.91 10.73 19.11
C VAL A 52 4.97 10.50 20.18
N LYS A 53 4.58 9.90 21.31
CA LYS A 53 5.47 9.72 22.47
C LYS A 53 6.76 9.00 22.08
N GLY A 54 7.91 9.59 22.41
CA GLY A 54 9.23 9.04 22.11
C GLY A 54 9.70 9.22 20.67
N HIS A 55 8.93 9.89 19.81
CA HIS A 55 9.26 10.09 18.40
C HIS A 55 9.09 11.56 17.98
N THR A 56 9.93 12.01 17.04
CA THR A 56 9.80 13.34 16.41
C THR A 56 8.99 13.30 15.11
N MET A 57 8.69 12.10 14.64
CA MET A 57 8.02 11.87 13.36
C MET A 57 6.51 11.76 13.59
N PRO A 58 5.67 12.55 12.91
CA PRO A 58 4.22 12.42 13.02
C PRO A 58 3.74 11.09 12.40
N LEU A 59 2.62 10.59 12.93
CA LEU A 59 1.99 9.36 12.45
C LEU A 59 0.63 9.67 11.82
N LEU A 60 0.42 9.20 10.59
CA LEU A 60 -0.86 9.24 9.90
C LEU A 60 -1.55 7.88 10.02
N GLY A 61 -2.76 7.87 10.57
CA GLY A 61 -3.62 6.69 10.70
C GLY A 61 -5.03 6.93 10.19
N ASN A 62 -5.80 5.85 10.01
CA ASN A 62 -7.20 5.88 9.59
C ASN A 62 -7.44 6.62 8.24
N LEU A 63 -6.42 6.66 7.37
CA LEU A 63 -6.44 7.40 6.12
C LEU A 63 -7.60 6.97 5.21
N PHE A 64 -7.82 5.66 5.12
CA PHE A 64 -8.85 5.00 4.31
C PHE A 64 -10.00 4.44 5.16
N GLY A 65 -10.21 5.00 6.35
CA GLY A 65 -11.26 4.59 7.28
C GLY A 65 -12.71 4.85 6.83
N THR A 66 -12.93 5.47 5.66
CA THR A 66 -14.26 5.60 5.05
C THR A 66 -14.22 5.28 3.56
N PRO A 67 -15.29 4.69 2.98
CA PRO A 67 -15.37 4.46 1.54
C PRO A 67 -15.20 5.74 0.72
N HIS A 68 -15.67 6.88 1.25
CA HIS A 68 -15.49 8.19 0.62
C HIS A 68 -14.01 8.56 0.46
N ARG A 69 -13.18 8.41 1.51
CA ARG A 69 -11.74 8.70 1.41
C ARG A 69 -11.01 7.73 0.49
N VAL A 70 -11.46 6.47 0.39
CA VAL A 70 -10.95 5.53 -0.62
C VAL A 70 -11.25 6.04 -2.03
N ALA A 71 -12.48 6.45 -2.31
CA ALA A 71 -12.86 7.00 -3.61
C ALA A 71 -12.04 8.25 -3.98
N LEU A 72 -11.87 9.18 -3.03
CA LEU A 72 -11.01 10.35 -3.20
C LEU A 72 -9.57 9.94 -3.52
N GLY A 73 -9.02 8.96 -2.80
CA GLY A 73 -7.67 8.43 -3.04
C GLY A 73 -7.48 7.82 -4.44
N MET A 74 -8.54 7.24 -5.03
CA MET A 74 -8.56 6.74 -6.41
C MET A 74 -8.83 7.85 -7.45
N GLY A 75 -8.90 9.11 -7.01
CA GLY A 75 -9.16 10.27 -7.86
C GLY A 75 -10.61 10.34 -8.36
N GLN A 76 -11.55 9.78 -7.61
CA GLN A 76 -12.99 9.82 -7.86
C GLN A 76 -13.70 10.69 -6.82
N ASP A 77 -14.82 11.29 -7.20
CA ASP A 77 -15.60 12.17 -6.31
C ASP A 77 -16.62 11.39 -5.44
N SER A 78 -16.91 10.12 -5.80
CA SER A 78 -17.84 9.26 -5.06
C SER A 78 -17.48 7.77 -5.14
N VAL A 79 -18.07 6.98 -4.24
CA VAL A 79 -17.89 5.53 -4.18
C VAL A 79 -18.46 4.86 -5.43
N GLU A 80 -19.60 5.33 -5.94
CA GLU A 80 -20.24 4.80 -7.14
C GLU A 80 -19.37 5.01 -8.39
N ALA A 81 -18.58 6.09 -8.41
CA ALA A 81 -17.65 6.35 -9.50
C ALA A 81 -16.50 5.33 -9.58
N LEU A 82 -16.28 4.52 -8.53
CA LEU A 82 -15.37 3.36 -8.59
C LEU A 82 -15.84 2.31 -9.60
N ARG A 83 -17.14 2.25 -9.93
CA ARG A 83 -17.65 1.39 -11.01
C ARG A 83 -17.06 1.76 -12.36
N GLU A 84 -16.72 3.03 -12.60
CA GLU A 84 -16.05 3.44 -13.84
C GLU A 84 -14.62 2.90 -13.92
N VAL A 85 -13.92 2.79 -12.78
CA VAL A 85 -12.63 2.11 -12.69
C VAL A 85 -12.77 0.62 -13.04
N GLY A 86 -13.82 -0.03 -12.54
CA GLY A 86 -14.14 -1.43 -12.85
C GLY A 86 -14.38 -1.68 -14.34
N LYS A 87 -15.15 -0.81 -15.00
CA LYS A 87 -15.37 -0.85 -16.45
C LYS A 87 -14.06 -0.69 -17.24
N LEU A 88 -13.21 0.24 -16.80
CA LEU A 88 -11.91 0.48 -17.41
C LEU A 88 -10.98 -0.74 -17.27
N LEU A 89 -10.95 -1.38 -16.10
CA LEU A 89 -10.22 -2.63 -15.89
C LEU A 89 -10.75 -3.77 -16.77
N ALA A 90 -12.07 -3.90 -16.89
CA ALA A 90 -12.68 -4.90 -17.78
C ALA A 90 -12.29 -4.68 -19.24
N PHE A 91 -12.21 -3.43 -19.69
CA PHE A 91 -11.75 -3.06 -21.03
C PHE A 91 -10.26 -3.34 -21.24
N LEU A 92 -9.41 -3.05 -20.26
CA LEU A 92 -7.97 -3.32 -20.34
C LEU A 92 -7.64 -4.82 -20.39
N LYS A 93 -8.47 -5.66 -19.77
CA LYS A 93 -8.32 -7.12 -19.81
C LYS A 93 -8.65 -7.70 -21.19
N GLU A 94 -9.69 -7.19 -21.83
CA GLU A 94 -10.18 -7.66 -23.13
C GLU A 94 -10.59 -6.46 -24.00
N PRO A 95 -9.64 -5.86 -24.74
CA PRO A 95 -9.95 -4.72 -25.59
C PRO A 95 -10.73 -5.18 -26.83
N ASP A 96 -11.98 -4.73 -26.97
CA ASP A 96 -12.77 -4.96 -28.18
C ASP A 96 -12.19 -4.17 -29.37
N PRO A 97 -11.90 -4.81 -30.52
CA PRO A 97 -11.43 -4.11 -31.70
C PRO A 97 -12.48 -3.08 -32.15
N PRO A 98 -12.05 -1.85 -32.50
CA PRO A 98 -12.99 -0.79 -32.83
C PRO A 98 -13.80 -1.14 -34.07
N LYS A 99 -15.13 -1.06 -33.96
CA LYS A 99 -16.06 -1.47 -35.05
C LYS A 99 -16.22 -0.40 -36.15
N GLY A 100 -15.56 0.75 -36.02
CA GLY A 100 -15.55 1.83 -37.02
C GLY A 100 -14.96 3.14 -36.51
N MET A 101 -14.96 4.18 -37.35
CA MET A 101 -14.38 5.50 -37.00
C MET A 101 -15.10 6.18 -35.82
N ARG A 102 -16.43 6.06 -35.69
CA ARG A 102 -17.17 6.63 -34.56
C ARG A 102 -16.75 6.00 -33.22
N ASP A 103 -16.66 4.68 -33.17
CA ASP A 103 -16.21 3.93 -31.99
C ASP A 103 -14.75 4.27 -31.61
N ALA A 104 -13.91 4.58 -32.60
CA ALA A 104 -12.54 5.05 -32.33
C ALA A 104 -12.50 6.46 -31.71
N TRP A 105 -13.40 7.37 -32.10
CA TRP A 105 -13.54 8.68 -31.46
C TRP A 105 -14.08 8.57 -30.04
N ASP A 106 -15.05 7.68 -29.80
CA ASP A 106 -15.61 7.43 -28.46
C ASP A 106 -14.57 6.79 -27.51
N LYS A 107 -13.61 6.01 -28.04
CA LYS A 107 -12.50 5.42 -27.29
C LYS A 107 -11.30 6.36 -27.11
N LEU A 108 -11.27 7.54 -27.75
CA LEU A 108 -10.15 8.50 -27.67
C LEU A 108 -9.82 8.98 -26.24
N PRO A 109 -10.79 9.23 -25.34
CA PRO A 109 -10.50 9.56 -23.93
C PRO A 109 -9.78 8.42 -23.21
N ILE A 110 -10.12 7.17 -23.50
CA ILE A 110 -9.47 5.98 -22.93
C ILE A 110 -8.02 5.93 -23.41
N PHE A 111 -7.75 6.18 -24.70
CA PHE A 111 -6.37 6.28 -25.20
C PHE A 111 -5.54 7.35 -24.50
N LYS A 112 -6.12 8.51 -24.16
CA LYS A 112 -5.42 9.53 -23.34
C LYS A 112 -5.11 9.03 -21.93
N GLN A 113 -6.00 8.25 -21.31
CA GLN A 113 -5.75 7.61 -20.01
C GLN A 113 -4.64 6.55 -20.11
N VAL A 114 -4.58 5.79 -21.21
CA VAL A 114 -3.49 4.83 -21.43
C VAL A 114 -2.11 5.52 -21.47
N MET A 115 -2.04 6.76 -21.96
CA MET A 115 -0.78 7.53 -21.98
C MET A 115 -0.24 7.90 -20.60
N SER A 116 -1.08 7.88 -19.54
CA SER A 116 -0.66 8.11 -18.16
C SER A 116 -0.19 6.86 -17.42
N MET A 117 -0.32 5.68 -18.04
CA MET A 117 0.06 4.39 -17.43
C MET A 117 1.58 4.17 -17.37
N GLY A 118 2.37 4.71 -18.29
CA GLY A 118 3.82 4.50 -18.26
C GLY A 118 4.45 5.25 -17.08
N PRO A 119 5.06 4.57 -16.08
CA PRO A 119 5.75 5.29 -15.00
C PRO A 119 6.91 6.12 -15.57
N LYS A 120 7.27 7.18 -14.86
CA LYS A 120 8.35 8.10 -15.25
C LYS A 120 9.44 8.02 -14.20
N THR A 121 10.65 7.64 -14.61
CA THR A 121 11.81 7.68 -13.72
C THR A 121 12.38 9.10 -13.65
N VAL A 122 12.54 9.63 -12.44
CA VAL A 122 13.20 10.91 -12.16
C VAL A 122 14.62 10.67 -11.65
N ARG A 123 15.49 11.68 -11.76
CA ARG A 123 16.90 11.59 -11.35
C ARG A 123 17.10 11.83 -9.86
N SER A 124 16.28 12.68 -9.25
CA SER A 124 16.30 13.00 -7.83
C SER A 124 14.87 13.04 -7.31
N ALA A 125 14.70 12.71 -6.03
CA ALA A 125 13.40 12.59 -5.41
C ALA A 125 13.39 13.22 -4.00
N PRO A 126 12.27 13.81 -3.55
CA PRO A 126 12.12 14.32 -2.19
C PRO A 126 12.45 13.28 -1.11
N VAL A 127 12.14 12.00 -1.36
CA VAL A 127 12.37 10.91 -0.40
C VAL A 127 13.86 10.63 -0.14
N GLN A 128 14.76 11.12 -0.99
CA GLN A 128 16.21 10.97 -0.83
C GLN A 128 16.85 12.17 -0.11
N ALA A 129 16.06 12.97 0.61
CA ALA A 129 16.57 14.17 1.27
C ALA A 129 17.42 13.88 2.52
N LEU A 130 17.09 12.82 3.25
CA LEU A 130 17.85 12.28 4.37
C LEU A 130 18.20 10.83 4.04
N GLU A 131 19.44 10.44 4.27
CA GLU A 131 19.95 9.10 3.95
C GLU A 131 20.72 8.52 5.14
N TYR A 132 20.45 7.26 5.46
CA TYR A 132 21.11 6.49 6.51
C TYR A 132 21.54 5.16 5.91
N GLU A 133 22.80 4.78 6.10
CA GLU A 133 23.37 3.55 5.52
C GLU A 133 24.15 2.77 6.57
N GLY A 134 24.20 1.44 6.42
CA GLY A 134 24.94 0.55 7.32
C GLY A 134 24.54 0.75 8.78
N ASP A 135 25.54 1.05 9.62
CA ASP A 135 25.36 1.22 11.06
C ASP A 135 24.56 2.46 11.46
N ASP A 136 24.19 3.35 10.54
CA ASP A 136 23.33 4.51 10.82
C ASP A 136 21.84 4.19 10.69
N VAL A 137 21.48 3.09 10.02
CA VAL A 137 20.09 2.63 9.87
C VAL A 137 19.52 2.31 11.24
N ASP A 138 18.40 2.93 11.60
CA ASP A 138 17.69 2.66 12.85
C ASP A 138 16.18 2.78 12.67
N LEU A 139 15.50 1.63 12.66
CA LEU A 139 14.05 1.50 12.63
C LEU A 139 13.38 2.03 13.91
N GLY A 140 14.14 2.23 15.00
CA GLY A 140 13.68 2.93 16.21
C GLY A 140 13.32 4.40 15.97
N ARG A 141 13.77 5.01 14.86
CA ARG A 141 13.37 6.37 14.47
C ARG A 141 11.91 6.44 14.04
N LEU A 142 11.35 5.34 13.55
CA LEU A 142 9.99 5.27 13.03
C LEU A 142 9.02 4.97 14.18
N PRO A 143 7.87 5.67 14.28
CA PRO A 143 6.83 5.42 15.27
C PRO A 143 6.01 4.17 14.90
N ILE A 144 6.68 3.02 14.77
CA ILE A 144 6.04 1.74 14.42
C ILE A 144 5.08 1.35 15.55
N GLN A 145 3.82 1.16 15.22
CA GLN A 145 2.77 0.88 16.20
C GLN A 145 2.90 -0.53 16.77
N HIS A 146 2.49 -0.68 18.02
CA HIS A 146 2.14 -1.97 18.62
C HIS A 146 0.62 -1.94 18.81
N CYS A 147 -0.11 -2.77 18.05
CA CYS A 147 -1.54 -2.56 17.84
C CYS A 147 -2.39 -3.14 18.96
N TRP A 148 -2.11 -4.38 19.37
CA TRP A 148 -2.89 -5.09 20.37
C TRP A 148 -2.05 -5.60 21.54
N PRO A 149 -2.63 -5.74 22.75
CA PRO A 149 -1.86 -6.14 23.94
C PRO A 149 -1.16 -7.50 23.85
N GLY A 150 -1.65 -8.40 23.00
CA GLY A 150 -1.08 -9.74 22.78
C GLY A 150 -0.14 -9.83 21.59
N ASP A 151 0.10 -8.73 20.86
CA ASP A 151 1.05 -8.71 19.76
C ASP A 151 2.48 -8.89 20.29
N VAL A 152 3.32 -9.62 19.55
CA VAL A 152 4.68 -9.94 20.01
C VAL A 152 5.63 -8.73 19.98
N ALA A 153 5.44 -7.80 19.04
CA ALA A 153 6.34 -6.68 18.79
C ALA A 153 5.65 -5.59 17.92
N PRO A 154 6.24 -4.38 17.78
CA PRO A 154 5.77 -3.41 16.81
C PRO A 154 5.73 -3.94 15.37
N LEU A 155 4.71 -3.52 14.61
CA LEU A 155 4.40 -4.04 13.28
C LEU A 155 4.29 -2.92 12.24
N VAL A 156 5.01 -3.05 11.11
CA VAL A 156 4.85 -2.17 9.95
C VAL A 156 3.66 -2.68 9.14
N THR A 157 2.63 -1.84 8.99
CA THR A 157 1.32 -2.26 8.47
C THR A 157 0.96 -1.70 7.09
N TRP A 158 1.57 -0.60 6.64
CA TRP A 158 1.44 -0.09 5.27
C TRP A 158 2.72 -0.18 4.39
N PRO A 159 3.52 -1.28 4.44
CA PRO A 159 4.70 -1.40 3.60
C PRO A 159 4.32 -1.71 2.15
N LEU A 160 4.66 -0.82 1.21
CA LEU A 160 4.62 -1.15 -0.21
C LEU A 160 5.92 -1.83 -0.59
N VAL A 161 5.92 -3.16 -0.54
CA VAL A 161 7.07 -4.02 -0.83
C VAL A 161 7.25 -4.15 -2.34
N VAL A 162 8.41 -3.73 -2.81
CA VAL A 162 8.84 -3.74 -4.21
C VAL A 162 9.85 -4.87 -4.42
N THR A 163 9.53 -5.77 -5.35
CA THR A 163 10.38 -6.90 -5.73
C THR A 163 10.45 -7.03 -7.25
N ARG A 164 11.48 -7.75 -7.73
CA ARG A 164 11.61 -8.12 -9.14
C ARG A 164 12.16 -9.55 -9.25
N GLY A 165 11.37 -10.46 -9.79
CA GLY A 165 11.83 -11.81 -10.13
C GLY A 165 12.90 -11.80 -11.25
N PRO A 166 13.70 -12.87 -11.38
CA PRO A 166 14.85 -12.92 -12.28
C PRO A 166 14.48 -12.95 -13.77
N HIS A 167 13.25 -13.39 -14.11
CA HIS A 167 12.83 -13.61 -15.49
C HIS A 167 12.04 -12.44 -16.10
N LYS A 168 11.48 -11.57 -15.25
CA LYS A 168 10.54 -10.52 -15.67
C LYS A 168 11.16 -9.15 -15.45
N LYS A 169 10.99 -8.25 -16.41
CA LYS A 169 11.38 -6.83 -16.26
C LYS A 169 10.43 -6.05 -15.34
N ARG A 170 9.21 -6.56 -15.13
CA ARG A 170 8.18 -5.94 -14.29
C ARG A 170 8.56 -6.08 -12.81
N GLN A 171 8.29 -5.04 -12.03
CA GLN A 171 8.32 -5.11 -10.57
C GLN A 171 6.95 -5.44 -10.01
N ASN A 172 6.91 -6.24 -8.95
CA ASN A 172 5.72 -6.46 -8.14
C ASN A 172 5.64 -5.39 -7.04
N LEU A 173 4.41 -5.04 -6.66
CA LEU A 173 4.11 -4.16 -5.51
C LEU A 173 3.08 -4.87 -4.64
N GLY A 174 3.44 -5.19 -3.40
CA GLY A 174 2.56 -5.88 -2.46
C GLY A 174 2.59 -5.25 -1.08
N ILE A 175 1.56 -5.51 -0.29
CA ILE A 175 1.52 -5.11 1.12
C ILE A 175 1.66 -6.37 1.95
N TYR A 176 2.76 -6.48 2.68
CA TYR A 176 3.09 -7.64 3.50
C TYR A 176 3.49 -7.10 4.86
N ARG A 177 2.71 -7.39 5.92
CA ARG A 177 3.02 -6.87 7.26
C ARG A 177 4.44 -7.25 7.69
N GLN A 178 5.12 -6.37 8.43
CA GLN A 178 6.51 -6.62 8.81
C GLN A 178 6.76 -6.43 10.31
N GLN A 179 7.01 -7.54 11.00
CA GLN A 179 7.35 -7.54 12.43
C GLN A 179 8.75 -6.95 12.64
N LYS A 180 8.88 -5.98 13.54
CA LYS A 180 10.18 -5.42 13.90
C LYS A 180 10.93 -6.34 14.85
N LEU A 181 12.07 -6.87 14.41
CA LEU A 181 12.94 -7.73 15.24
C LEU A 181 14.04 -6.95 15.95
N SER A 182 14.60 -5.93 15.29
CA SER A 182 15.75 -5.21 15.82
C SER A 182 15.89 -3.82 15.17
N ARG A 183 17.06 -3.21 15.35
CA ARG A 183 17.43 -1.92 14.79
C ARG A 183 17.26 -1.85 13.27
N ASN A 184 17.52 -2.93 12.53
CA ASN A 184 17.50 -2.94 11.07
C ASN A 184 16.92 -4.23 10.46
N ARG A 185 16.21 -5.05 11.25
CA ARG A 185 15.64 -6.31 10.78
C ARG A 185 14.12 -6.33 10.95
N LEU A 186 13.45 -6.72 9.87
CA LEU A 186 12.01 -6.84 9.74
C LEU A 186 11.66 -8.24 9.23
N ILE A 187 10.60 -8.88 9.71
CA ILE A 187 10.10 -10.11 9.08
C ILE A 187 9.29 -9.76 7.82
N MET A 188 9.45 -10.50 6.73
CA MET A 188 8.65 -10.38 5.51
C MET A 188 7.51 -11.39 5.52
N ARG A 189 6.36 -11.03 6.12
CA ARG A 189 5.18 -11.90 6.17
C ARG A 189 4.40 -11.83 4.86
N TRP A 190 4.86 -12.57 3.85
CA TRP A 190 4.12 -12.83 2.62
C TRP A 190 3.54 -14.25 2.58
N LEU A 191 2.35 -14.43 2.02
CA LEU A 191 1.86 -15.78 1.76
C LEU A 191 2.54 -16.35 0.51
N SER A 192 2.78 -17.66 0.47
CA SER A 192 3.60 -18.34 -0.57
C SER A 192 3.16 -18.08 -2.02
N HIS A 193 1.88 -17.78 -2.25
CA HIS A 193 1.31 -17.51 -3.56
C HIS A 193 1.33 -16.02 -3.97
N ARG A 194 1.88 -15.13 -3.13
CA ARG A 194 1.95 -13.69 -3.42
C ARG A 194 3.13 -13.38 -4.33
N GLY A 195 3.00 -12.31 -5.13
CA GLY A 195 4.00 -11.92 -6.14
C GLY A 195 5.43 -11.81 -5.61
N GLY A 196 5.63 -11.17 -4.45
CA GLY A 196 6.96 -11.07 -3.85
C GLY A 196 7.55 -12.42 -3.42
N ALA A 197 6.73 -13.31 -2.87
CA ALA A 197 7.16 -14.65 -2.47
C ALA A 197 7.57 -15.50 -3.68
N LEU A 198 6.81 -15.40 -4.78
CA LEU A 198 7.14 -16.04 -6.05
C LEU A 198 8.43 -15.46 -6.65
N ASP A 199 8.59 -14.14 -6.66
CA ASP A 199 9.82 -13.48 -7.13
C ASP A 199 11.05 -13.98 -6.35
N PHE A 200 10.93 -14.08 -5.01
CA PHE A 200 12.00 -14.58 -4.15
C PHE A 200 12.33 -16.05 -4.41
N GLN A 201 11.31 -16.90 -4.52
CA GLN A 201 11.48 -18.32 -4.82
C GLN A 201 12.17 -18.54 -6.18
N GLU A 202 11.70 -17.86 -7.23
CA GLU A 202 12.30 -17.90 -8.56
C GLU A 202 13.75 -17.37 -8.54
N PHE A 203 14.00 -16.29 -7.79
CA PHE A 203 15.33 -15.72 -7.63
C PHE A 203 16.30 -16.69 -6.96
N GLN A 204 15.92 -17.34 -5.86
CA GLN A 204 16.76 -18.31 -5.17
C GLN A 204 17.07 -19.55 -6.01
N GLN A 205 16.14 -19.97 -6.87
CA GLN A 205 16.38 -21.06 -7.82
C GLN A 205 17.39 -20.66 -8.92
N THR A 206 17.35 -19.41 -9.37
CA THR A 206 18.21 -18.91 -10.45
C THR A 206 19.59 -18.46 -9.95
N ASN A 207 19.66 -17.92 -8.73
CA ASN A 207 20.86 -17.37 -8.12
C ASN A 207 21.05 -17.96 -6.70
N PRO A 208 21.35 -19.27 -6.56
CA PRO A 208 21.45 -19.92 -5.26
C PRO A 208 22.52 -19.27 -4.38
N GLY A 209 22.15 -18.95 -3.13
CA GLY A 209 23.08 -18.34 -2.17
C GLY A 209 23.22 -16.81 -2.30
N GLU A 210 22.61 -16.18 -3.31
CA GLU A 210 22.64 -14.72 -3.44
C GLU A 210 21.53 -14.05 -2.62
N PRO A 211 21.82 -12.90 -1.99
CA PRO A 211 20.81 -12.10 -1.28
C PRO A 211 19.80 -11.49 -2.26
N PHE A 212 18.50 -11.66 -1.97
CA PHE A 212 17.43 -11.15 -2.80
C PHE A 212 17.15 -9.67 -2.51
N PRO A 213 17.26 -8.76 -3.50
CA PRO A 213 17.03 -7.33 -3.28
C PRO A 213 15.56 -7.01 -3.04
N VAL A 214 15.30 -6.18 -2.02
CA VAL A 214 13.95 -5.73 -1.66
C VAL A 214 13.98 -4.24 -1.29
N ALA A 215 12.96 -3.51 -1.74
CA ALA A 215 12.68 -2.16 -1.25
C ALA A 215 11.28 -2.07 -0.66
N VAL A 216 11.07 -1.20 0.31
CA VAL A 216 9.77 -0.94 0.95
C VAL A 216 9.52 0.55 0.93
N ALA A 217 8.42 0.97 0.32
CA ALA A 217 7.98 2.37 0.37
C ALA A 217 6.88 2.57 1.42
N LEU A 218 7.03 3.58 2.26
CA LEU A 218 6.06 3.99 3.27
C LEU A 218 5.59 5.42 2.96
N GLY A 219 4.27 5.64 3.09
CA GLY A 219 3.67 6.95 2.81
C GLY A 219 3.78 7.38 1.35
N ALA A 220 3.53 6.48 0.40
CA ALA A 220 3.41 6.84 -1.01
C ALA A 220 2.10 7.62 -1.28
N ASP A 221 1.94 8.13 -2.50
CA ASP A 221 0.68 8.76 -2.91
C ASP A 221 -0.50 7.77 -2.86
N PRO A 222 -1.74 8.26 -2.62
CA PRO A 222 -2.88 7.38 -2.40
C PRO A 222 -3.19 6.48 -3.59
N ALA A 223 -2.96 6.93 -4.82
CA ALA A 223 -3.22 6.12 -6.01
C ALA A 223 -2.25 4.93 -6.11
N THR A 224 -0.98 5.11 -5.71
CA THR A 224 -0.01 4.01 -5.64
C THR A 224 -0.33 3.03 -4.52
N ILE A 225 -0.74 3.52 -3.34
CA ILE A 225 -1.17 2.64 -2.24
C ILE A 225 -2.38 1.79 -2.67
N LEU A 226 -3.43 2.42 -3.17
CA LEU A 226 -4.65 1.74 -3.60
C LEU A 226 -4.42 0.85 -4.83
N GLY A 227 -3.50 1.23 -5.70
CA GLY A 227 -3.08 0.43 -6.84
C GLY A 227 -2.38 -0.87 -6.45
N ALA A 228 -1.71 -0.91 -5.29
CA ALA A 228 -1.11 -2.13 -4.73
C ALA A 228 -2.16 -3.11 -4.17
N VAL A 229 -3.21 -2.57 -3.54
CA VAL A 229 -4.31 -3.35 -2.95
C VAL A 229 -5.25 -3.89 -4.04
N THR A 230 -5.48 -3.12 -5.10
CA THR A 230 -6.37 -3.51 -6.19
C THR A 230 -5.78 -4.69 -6.97
N PRO A 231 -6.53 -5.79 -7.20
CA PRO A 231 -6.05 -6.89 -8.01
C PRO A 231 -6.06 -6.50 -9.49
N VAL A 232 -4.90 -6.05 -9.95
CA VAL A 232 -4.67 -5.74 -11.35
C VAL A 232 -4.28 -7.01 -12.13
N PRO A 233 -4.63 -7.10 -13.43
CA PRO A 233 -4.17 -8.21 -14.28
C PRO A 233 -2.64 -8.29 -14.34
N ASP A 234 -2.08 -9.48 -14.51
CA ASP A 234 -0.61 -9.68 -14.56
C ASP A 234 0.08 -8.91 -15.70
N SER A 235 -0.66 -8.60 -16.77
CA SER A 235 -0.21 -7.78 -17.90
C SER A 235 -0.01 -6.31 -17.55
N LEU A 236 -0.50 -5.85 -16.39
CA LEU A 236 -0.46 -4.47 -15.95
C LEU A 236 0.34 -4.35 -14.64
N SER A 237 1.31 -3.44 -14.58
CA SER A 237 1.99 -3.14 -13.31
C SER A 237 1.12 -2.28 -12.40
N GLU A 238 1.26 -2.45 -11.09
CA GLU A 238 0.54 -1.66 -10.08
C GLU A 238 0.85 -0.16 -10.23
N TYR A 239 2.09 0.21 -10.60
CA TYR A 239 2.43 1.61 -10.89
C TYR A 239 1.71 2.17 -12.11
N ALA A 240 1.47 1.34 -13.12
CA ALA A 240 0.75 1.76 -14.31
C ALA A 240 -0.74 1.95 -14.03
N PHE A 241 -1.31 1.06 -13.21
CA PHE A 241 -2.66 1.23 -12.71
C PHE A 241 -2.80 2.46 -11.80
N ALA A 242 -1.84 2.72 -10.92
CA ALA A 242 -1.79 3.94 -10.11
C ALA A 242 -1.76 5.20 -10.99
N GLY A 243 -1.01 5.20 -12.10
CA GLY A 243 -0.96 6.31 -13.05
C GLY A 243 -2.28 6.53 -13.82
N LEU A 244 -3.06 5.47 -14.01
CA LEU A 244 -4.41 5.52 -14.57
C LEU A 244 -5.37 6.22 -13.60
N LEU A 245 -5.42 5.75 -12.34
CA LEU A 245 -6.24 6.34 -11.26
C LEU A 245 -5.90 7.83 -11.09
N ARG A 246 -4.61 8.13 -10.92
CA ARG A 246 -4.05 9.48 -10.76
C ARG A 246 -4.08 10.32 -12.03
N GLY A 247 -4.46 9.77 -13.19
CA GLY A 247 -4.50 10.48 -14.48
C GLY A 247 -3.19 11.16 -14.90
N SER A 248 -2.08 10.78 -14.29
CA SER A 248 -0.73 11.29 -14.52
C SER A 248 0.26 10.21 -14.15
N ARG A 249 1.45 10.24 -14.75
CA ARG A 249 2.44 9.17 -14.60
C ARG A 249 2.95 9.11 -13.17
N THR A 250 2.99 7.90 -12.60
CA THR A 250 3.68 7.65 -11.34
C THR A 250 5.16 7.99 -11.48
N GLU A 251 5.66 8.94 -10.69
CA GLU A 251 7.08 9.29 -10.67
C GLU A 251 7.84 8.33 -9.75
N LEU A 252 8.86 7.67 -10.31
CA LEU A 252 9.69 6.70 -9.63
C LEU A 252 11.12 7.18 -9.54
N VAL A 253 11.83 6.77 -8.50
CA VAL A 253 13.26 6.97 -8.34
C VAL A 253 13.97 5.63 -8.14
N LYS A 254 15.22 5.53 -8.58
CA LYS A 254 16.02 4.32 -8.40
C LYS A 254 16.45 4.18 -6.93
N CYS A 255 16.44 2.95 -6.45
CA CYS A 255 17.07 2.56 -5.20
C CYS A 255 18.61 2.68 -5.32
N GLY A 256 19.28 2.85 -4.19
CA GLY A 256 20.75 2.88 -4.12
C GLY A 256 21.38 1.49 -4.10
N HIS A 257 20.71 0.49 -3.50
CA HIS A 257 21.25 -0.85 -3.30
C HIS A 257 21.07 -1.82 -4.49
N ALA A 258 20.11 -1.56 -5.38
CA ALA A 258 19.73 -2.48 -6.45
C ALA A 258 19.00 -1.75 -7.60
N ASP A 259 18.84 -2.40 -8.75
CA ASP A 259 18.03 -1.87 -9.87
C ASP A 259 16.52 -2.00 -9.61
N LEU A 260 16.08 -1.53 -8.44
CA LEU A 260 14.67 -1.38 -8.07
C LEU A 260 14.24 0.09 -8.19
N GLN A 261 12.95 0.31 -8.43
CA GLN A 261 12.35 1.65 -8.50
C GLN A 261 11.18 1.78 -7.54
N VAL A 262 11.19 2.85 -6.76
CA VAL A 262 10.23 3.18 -5.70
C VAL A 262 9.56 4.53 -5.97
N PRO A 263 8.38 4.84 -5.40
CA PRO A 263 7.71 6.13 -5.60
C PRO A 263 8.60 7.29 -5.14
N ALA A 264 8.86 8.26 -6.02
CA ALA A 264 9.72 9.40 -5.71
C ALA A 264 9.15 10.29 -4.60
N SER A 265 7.83 10.29 -4.44
CA SER A 265 7.10 11.09 -3.47
C SER A 265 6.79 10.36 -2.15
N ALA A 266 7.27 9.12 -1.97
CA ALA A 266 7.13 8.42 -0.70
C ALA A 266 7.73 9.23 0.46
N GLU A 267 7.22 9.01 1.67
CA GLU A 267 7.76 9.67 2.86
C GLU A 267 9.05 9.01 3.33
N ILE A 268 9.12 7.67 3.30
CA ILE A 268 10.28 6.86 3.72
C ILE A 268 10.46 5.67 2.76
N ILE A 269 11.70 5.34 2.42
CA ILE A 269 12.08 4.09 1.73
C ILE A 269 13.03 3.29 2.63
N LEU A 270 12.75 2.01 2.79
CA LEU A 270 13.66 1.02 3.36
C LEU A 270 14.23 0.17 2.21
N GLU A 271 15.53 -0.01 2.18
CA GLU A 271 16.28 -0.71 1.13
C GLU A 271 17.17 -1.78 1.76
N GLY A 272 17.24 -2.95 1.13
CA GLY A 272 18.11 -4.01 1.61
C GLY A 272 17.81 -5.36 0.98
N PHE A 273 17.99 -6.41 1.76
CA PHE A 273 18.01 -7.76 1.22
C PHE A 273 17.32 -8.77 2.13
N ILE A 274 16.81 -9.84 1.51
CA ILE A 274 16.50 -11.09 2.19
C ILE A 274 17.65 -12.05 1.90
N TYR A 275 18.33 -12.50 2.94
CA TYR A 275 19.41 -13.47 2.81
C TYR A 275 18.84 -14.89 2.71
N PRO A 276 19.46 -15.79 1.92
CA PRO A 276 19.09 -17.20 1.90
C PRO A 276 19.12 -17.78 3.32
N ASP A 277 18.15 -18.62 3.64
CA ASP A 277 18.00 -19.31 4.93
C ASP A 277 17.88 -18.40 6.18
N ASP A 278 17.73 -17.08 6.01
CA ASP A 278 17.48 -16.15 7.10
C ASP A 278 15.98 -16.02 7.37
N THR A 279 15.48 -16.80 8.32
CA THR A 279 14.08 -16.79 8.76
C THR A 279 13.96 -16.48 10.24
N ALA A 280 12.76 -16.06 10.65
CA ALA A 280 12.43 -15.86 12.05
C ALA A 280 10.94 -16.15 12.31
N PRO A 281 10.58 -16.50 13.57
CA PRO A 281 9.20 -16.71 13.96
C PRO A 281 8.45 -15.37 14.00
N GLU A 282 7.35 -15.30 13.26
CA GLU A 282 6.43 -14.15 13.22
C GLU A 282 5.23 -14.39 14.12
N GLY A 283 4.83 -13.35 14.86
CA GLY A 283 3.64 -13.37 15.70
C GLY A 283 3.87 -13.90 17.14
N PRO A 284 2.77 -14.07 17.89
CA PRO A 284 1.39 -13.90 17.46
C PRO A 284 1.03 -12.43 17.16
N TYR A 285 0.02 -12.25 16.30
CA TYR A 285 -0.56 -10.94 15.97
C TYR A 285 -2.07 -11.05 15.83
N GLY A 286 -2.79 -10.05 16.34
CA GLY A 286 -4.21 -9.86 16.04
C GLY A 286 -4.39 -9.58 14.55
N ASP A 287 -5.36 -10.25 13.91
CA ASP A 287 -5.63 -10.06 12.49
C ASP A 287 -7.09 -9.67 12.19
N HIS A 288 -7.39 -9.44 10.92
CA HIS A 288 -8.72 -9.09 10.38
C HIS A 288 -9.87 -10.04 10.78
N THR A 289 -9.58 -11.25 11.30
CA THR A 289 -10.61 -12.16 11.83
C THR A 289 -11.08 -11.77 13.23
N GLY A 290 -10.35 -10.88 13.91
CA GLY A 290 -10.54 -10.54 15.31
C GLY A 290 -9.90 -11.53 16.29
N TYR A 291 -9.05 -12.45 15.80
CA TYR A 291 -8.31 -13.42 16.59
C TYR A 291 -6.79 -13.23 16.40
N TYR A 292 -6.01 -13.85 17.29
CA TYR A 292 -4.56 -13.92 17.13
C TYR A 292 -4.19 -15.08 16.22
N ASN A 293 -3.27 -14.82 15.29
CA ASN A 293 -2.69 -15.87 14.47
C ASN A 293 -1.59 -16.60 15.24
N GLU A 294 -1.45 -17.89 14.94
CA GLU A 294 -0.36 -18.72 15.44
C GLU A 294 1.01 -18.22 14.91
N VAL A 295 2.07 -18.61 15.62
CA VAL A 295 3.44 -18.31 15.23
C VAL A 295 3.84 -19.17 14.03
N ASP A 296 4.47 -18.56 13.03
CA ASP A 296 4.99 -19.26 11.84
C ASP A 296 6.31 -18.64 11.34
N GLU A 297 7.09 -19.38 10.57
CA GLU A 297 8.43 -18.98 10.10
C GLU A 297 8.36 -18.23 8.78
N PHE A 298 8.97 -17.04 8.73
CA PHE A 298 9.02 -16.21 7.51
C PHE A 298 10.42 -15.64 7.26
N PRO A 299 10.76 -15.27 6.01
CA PRO A 299 12.04 -14.67 5.68
C PRO A 299 12.27 -13.33 6.39
N VAL A 300 13.51 -13.02 6.71
CA VAL A 300 13.90 -11.75 7.33
C VAL A 300 14.45 -10.79 6.28
N PHE A 301 13.85 -9.60 6.25
CA PHE A 301 14.34 -8.45 5.51
C PHE A 301 15.32 -7.65 6.37
N THR A 302 16.58 -7.62 5.94
CA THR A 302 17.63 -6.82 6.54
C THR A 302 17.75 -5.49 5.79
N VAL A 303 17.46 -4.40 6.49
CA VAL A 303 17.55 -3.04 5.98
C VAL A 303 18.99 -2.56 6.04
N THR A 304 19.58 -2.25 4.89
CA THR A 304 20.97 -1.76 4.77
C THR A 304 21.03 -0.27 4.47
N ARG A 305 19.93 0.30 3.95
CA ARG A 305 19.79 1.71 3.64
C ARG A 305 18.37 2.18 3.92
N MET A 306 18.25 3.38 4.48
CA MET A 306 16.97 4.05 4.71
C MET A 306 17.06 5.47 4.19
N THR A 307 16.12 5.87 3.34
CA THR A 307 15.97 7.26 2.90
C THR A 307 14.61 7.81 3.31
N MET A 308 14.54 9.11 3.59
CA MET A 308 13.27 9.76 3.91
C MET A 308 13.26 11.23 3.53
N ARG A 309 12.05 11.77 3.37
CA ARG A 309 11.83 13.21 3.21
C ARG A 309 12.25 13.95 4.49
N LYS A 310 12.52 15.25 4.36
CA LYS A 310 12.52 16.16 5.53
C LYS A 310 11.10 16.23 6.10
N ASP A 311 11.00 16.21 7.43
CA ASP A 311 9.72 16.23 8.16
C ASP A 311 8.79 15.11 7.66
N ALA A 312 9.35 13.90 7.52
CA ALA A 312 8.62 12.76 6.98
C ALA A 312 7.41 12.38 7.85
N ILE A 313 6.36 11.86 7.22
CA ILE A 313 5.16 11.37 7.90
C ILE A 313 5.16 9.83 7.85
N TYR A 314 5.01 9.19 9.01
CA TYR A 314 4.87 7.73 9.07
C TYR A 314 3.41 7.34 8.83
N HIS A 315 3.11 6.72 7.68
CA HIS A 315 1.79 6.19 7.39
C HIS A 315 1.65 4.77 7.96
N SER A 316 0.63 4.57 8.80
CA SER A 316 0.40 3.31 9.50
C SER A 316 -1.07 3.02 9.69
N THR A 317 -1.38 1.77 10.00
CA THR A 317 -2.73 1.27 10.30
C THR A 317 -2.65 0.09 11.27
N TYR A 318 -3.79 -0.51 11.54
CA TYR A 318 -3.94 -1.72 12.33
C TYR A 318 -4.96 -2.65 11.65
N THR A 319 -4.97 -3.92 12.04
CA THR A 319 -5.98 -4.89 11.61
C THR A 319 -6.55 -5.53 12.85
N GLY A 320 -7.84 -5.85 12.87
CA GLY A 320 -8.44 -6.46 14.05
C GLY A 320 -9.87 -6.92 13.80
N ARG A 321 -10.68 -6.96 14.86
CA ARG A 321 -12.10 -7.32 14.70
C ARG A 321 -12.82 -6.25 13.87
N PRO A 322 -13.44 -6.61 12.73
CA PRO A 322 -14.04 -5.63 11.84
C PRO A 322 -15.21 -4.86 12.49
N PRO A 323 -15.56 -3.67 11.97
CA PRO A 323 -14.88 -3.00 10.85
C PRO A 323 -13.50 -2.47 11.25
N ASP A 324 -12.52 -2.69 10.37
CA ASP A 324 -11.18 -2.11 10.41
C ASP A 324 -10.87 -1.45 9.06
N GLU A 325 -9.74 -0.75 8.93
CA GLU A 325 -9.41 0.00 7.71
C GLU A 325 -9.29 -0.91 6.47
N PRO A 326 -8.64 -2.09 6.54
CA PRO A 326 -8.65 -3.08 5.47
C PRO A 326 -10.06 -3.52 5.03
N ALA A 327 -10.99 -3.72 5.97
CA ALA A 327 -12.37 -4.08 5.63
C ALA A 327 -13.08 -2.95 4.86
N ILE A 328 -12.87 -1.69 5.26
CA ILE A 328 -13.42 -0.53 4.54
C ILE A 328 -12.85 -0.40 3.12
N LEU A 329 -11.55 -0.62 2.96
CA LEU A 329 -10.93 -0.72 1.63
C LEU A 329 -11.59 -1.81 0.79
N GLY A 330 -11.84 -2.98 1.38
CA GLY A 330 -12.53 -4.07 0.69
C GLY A 330 -13.95 -3.71 0.25
N VAL A 331 -14.71 -2.99 1.10
CA VAL A 331 -16.04 -2.48 0.76
C VAL A 331 -15.98 -1.54 -0.45
N ALA A 332 -15.05 -0.58 -0.46
CA ALA A 332 -14.89 0.33 -1.59
C ALA A 332 -14.42 -0.39 -2.86
N LEU A 333 -13.49 -1.34 -2.75
CA LEU A 333 -13.00 -2.11 -3.89
C LEU A 333 -14.05 -3.08 -4.46
N ASN A 334 -15.04 -3.53 -3.67
CA ASN A 334 -16.17 -4.31 -4.19
C ASN A 334 -16.90 -3.59 -5.34
N GLU A 335 -17.04 -2.27 -5.27
CA GLU A 335 -17.66 -1.47 -6.33
C GLU A 335 -16.89 -1.52 -7.66
N VAL A 336 -15.57 -1.77 -7.61
CA VAL A 336 -14.75 -1.99 -8.81
C VAL A 336 -15.07 -3.34 -9.46
N PHE A 337 -15.50 -4.35 -8.70
CA PHE A 337 -15.83 -5.68 -9.23
C PHE A 337 -17.26 -5.82 -9.74
N VAL A 338 -18.22 -5.05 -9.23
CA VAL A 338 -19.63 -5.13 -9.67
C VAL A 338 -19.76 -5.07 -11.21
N PRO A 339 -19.12 -4.14 -11.94
CA PRO A 339 -19.19 -4.09 -13.40
C PRO A 339 -18.54 -5.30 -14.08
N ILE A 340 -17.47 -5.84 -13.49
CA ILE A 340 -16.76 -7.01 -14.02
C ILE A 340 -17.66 -8.25 -13.90
N LEU A 341 -18.31 -8.43 -12.74
CA LEU A 341 -19.27 -9.50 -12.52
C LEU A 341 -20.48 -9.39 -13.44
N ARG A 342 -21.05 -8.20 -13.60
CA ARG A 342 -22.18 -7.96 -14.52
C ARG A 342 -21.85 -8.23 -15.98
N LYS A 343 -20.60 -8.03 -16.41
CA LYS A 343 -20.17 -8.39 -17.77
C LYS A 343 -20.27 -9.90 -18.01
N GLN A 344 -19.99 -10.71 -16.99
CA GLN A 344 -20.04 -12.17 -17.06
C GLN A 344 -21.46 -12.73 -16.76
N PHE A 345 -22.17 -12.10 -15.82
CA PHE A 345 -23.47 -12.52 -15.31
C PHE A 345 -24.43 -11.31 -15.34
N PRO A 346 -25.07 -11.02 -16.49
CA PRO A 346 -25.93 -9.84 -16.67
C PRO A 346 -27.14 -9.77 -15.72
N GLU A 347 -27.53 -10.89 -15.11
CA GLU A 347 -28.60 -10.98 -14.11
C GLU A 347 -28.25 -10.33 -12.76
N ILE A 348 -26.97 -10.07 -12.48
CA ILE A 348 -26.53 -9.47 -11.22
C ILE A 348 -26.92 -7.99 -11.17
N THR A 349 -27.85 -7.65 -10.28
CA THR A 349 -28.26 -6.26 -10.02
C THR A 349 -27.40 -5.56 -8.97
N ASP A 350 -26.77 -6.28 -8.05
CA ASP A 350 -25.82 -5.72 -7.10
C ASP A 350 -24.97 -6.84 -6.49
N PHE A 351 -23.81 -6.49 -5.94
CA PHE A 351 -22.94 -7.43 -5.25
C PHE A 351 -22.23 -6.74 -4.09
N TYR A 352 -22.55 -7.18 -2.87
CA TYR A 352 -22.06 -6.58 -1.64
C TYR A 352 -21.54 -7.64 -0.69
N LEU A 353 -20.36 -7.39 -0.12
CA LEU A 353 -19.72 -8.24 0.89
C LEU A 353 -19.58 -7.41 2.17
N PRO A 354 -20.40 -7.70 3.21
CA PRO A 354 -20.41 -6.90 4.43
C PRO A 354 -19.08 -6.96 5.20
N PRO A 355 -18.55 -5.83 5.69
CA PRO A 355 -17.27 -5.80 6.41
C PRO A 355 -17.29 -6.65 7.70
N GLU A 356 -18.44 -6.77 8.36
CA GLU A 356 -18.62 -7.57 9.58
C GLU A 356 -18.60 -9.09 9.35
N ALA A 357 -18.86 -9.53 8.11
CA ALA A 357 -19.09 -10.94 7.77
C ALA A 357 -17.94 -11.56 6.97
N VAL A 358 -16.98 -10.74 6.52
CA VAL A 358 -16.08 -11.13 5.44
C VAL A 358 -14.63 -10.76 5.76
N PRO A 359 -13.80 -11.76 6.12
CA PRO A 359 -12.36 -11.61 6.18
C PRO A 359 -11.80 -11.69 4.74
N ILE A 360 -12.00 -10.66 3.90
CA ILE A 360 -11.26 -10.62 2.63
C ILE A 360 -9.91 -9.96 2.88
N ALA A 361 -8.89 -10.81 2.90
CA ALA A 361 -7.50 -10.44 2.68
C ALA A 361 -7.29 -9.97 1.22
N TRP A 362 -7.74 -8.76 0.89
CA TRP A 362 -7.42 -8.11 -0.39
C TRP A 362 -5.92 -7.83 -0.44
N ARG A 363 -5.13 -8.74 -1.01
CA ARG A 363 -3.67 -8.59 -1.25
C ARG A 363 -2.77 -8.17 -0.05
N TRP A 364 -3.31 -8.09 1.17
CA TRP A 364 -2.57 -8.01 2.43
C TRP A 364 -1.78 -9.30 2.72
#